data_AF-A0A528BF78-F1
#
_entry.id   AF-A0A528BF78-F1
#
_cell.length_a   1.000
_cell.length_b   1.000
_cell.length_c   1.000
_cell.angle_alpha   90.00
_cell.angle_beta   90.00
_cell.angle_gamma   90.00
#
_symmetry.space_group_name_H-M   'P 1'
#
loop_
_entity.id
_entity.type
_entity.pdbx_description
1 polymer ?
#
loop_
_entity_poly.entity_id
_entity_poly.type
_entity_poly.pdbx_seq_one_letter_code
_entity_poly.pdbx_strand_id
1 'polypeptide(L)' 'MTGRARYAELQVTSLFSFLRGASSCEELFAQAALLGIEALAVVDRNSLAGIVRAHEAAKATGVRLIVG' A
#
# COMPACT_ATOMS: atom_id res chain seq x y z
N MET A 1 15.59 25.85 -5.77
CA MET A 1 14.44 24.93 -5.96
C MET A 1 14.97 23.50 -5.91
N THR A 2 15.15 22.92 -4.73
CA THR A 2 15.43 21.47 -4.61
C THR A 2 14.09 20.74 -4.61
N GLY A 3 13.61 20.37 -5.80
CA GLY A 3 12.44 19.49 -5.91
C GLY A 3 12.79 18.14 -5.27
N ARG A 4 12.13 17.79 -4.17
CA ARG A 4 12.31 16.48 -3.52
C ARG A 4 11.82 15.41 -4.50
N ALA A 5 12.62 14.37 -4.73
CA ALA A 5 12.20 13.25 -5.57
C ALA A 5 10.93 12.64 -5.00
N ARG A 6 9.90 12.46 -5.84
CA ARG A 6 8.66 11.77 -5.47
C ARG A 6 8.92 10.27 -5.46
N TYR A 7 8.44 9.60 -4.44
CA TYR A 7 8.61 8.17 -4.25
C TYR A 7 7.26 7.49 -4.13
N ALA A 8 7.15 6.31 -4.74
CA ALA A 8 6.03 5.40 -4.61
C ALA A 8 6.59 4.01 -4.32
N GLU A 9 6.06 3.33 -3.31
CA GLU A 9 6.44 1.95 -3.01
C GLU A 9 5.54 1.01 -3.82
N LEU A 10 6.17 0.22 -4.69
CA LEU A 10 5.49 -0.60 -5.69
C LEU A 10 5.57 -2.10 -5.39
N GLN A 11 6.17 -2.51 -4.26
CA GLN A 11 6.31 -3.90 -3.85
C GLN A 11 5.94 -4.12 -2.38
N VAL A 12 4.74 -3.71 -1.98
CA VAL A 12 4.23 -4.00 -0.64
C VAL A 12 3.61 -5.39 -0.58
N THR A 13 3.98 -6.13 0.47
CA THR A 13 3.38 -7.41 0.86
C THR A 13 2.46 -7.19 2.06
N SER A 14 1.19 -7.58 1.97
CA SER A 14 0.24 -7.51 3.08
C SER A 14 0.10 -8.87 3.78
N LEU A 15 -0.63 -8.91 4.89
CA LEU A 15 -0.97 -10.15 5.60
C LEU A 15 -1.70 -11.21 4.76
N PHE A 16 -2.17 -10.85 3.55
CA PHE A 16 -2.75 -11.79 2.59
C PHE A 16 -1.68 -12.59 1.83
N SER A 17 -0.41 -12.23 1.94
CA SER A 17 0.72 -13.07 1.58
C SER A 17 1.13 -13.95 2.76
N PHE A 18 0.56 -15.14 2.84
CA PHE A 18 0.80 -16.06 3.95
C PHE A 18 2.29 -16.35 4.19
N LEU A 19 2.65 -16.38 5.49
CA LEU A 19 4.01 -16.60 5.98
C LEU A 19 5.04 -15.56 5.50
N ARG A 20 4.59 -14.40 5.00
CA ARG A 20 5.45 -13.34 4.47
C ARG A 20 5.04 -11.95 4.95
N GLY A 21 3.78 -11.57 4.75
CA GLY A 21 3.29 -10.27 5.20
C GLY A 21 2.72 -10.35 6.61
N ALA A 22 2.93 -9.27 7.36
CA ALA A 22 2.42 -9.13 8.73
C ALA A 22 1.37 -8.01 8.83
N SER A 23 1.58 -6.89 8.14
CA SER A 23 0.73 -5.71 8.26
C SER A 23 -0.58 -5.83 7.48
N SER A 24 -1.63 -5.23 8.03
CA SER A 24 -2.91 -5.09 7.34
C SER A 24 -2.84 -4.00 6.26
N CYS A 25 -3.80 -4.01 5.34
CA CYS A 25 -3.91 -2.93 4.35
C CYS A 25 -4.12 -1.56 5.01
N GLU A 26 -4.91 -1.50 6.08
CA GLU A 26 -5.18 -0.26 6.83
C GLU A 26 -3.89 0.32 7.43
N GLU A 27 -3.05 -0.52 8.05
CA GLU A 27 -1.75 -0.12 8.61
C GLU A 27 -0.79 0.37 7.52
N LEU A 28 -0.70 -0.37 6.41
CA LEU A 28 0.20 -0.05 5.29
C LEU A 28 -0.15 1.30 4.66
N PHE A 29 -1.44 1.55 4.40
CA PHE A 29 -1.90 2.79 3.81
C PHE A 29 -1.84 3.97 4.78
N ALA A 30 -2.09 3.76 6.08
CA ALA A 30 -1.92 4.80 7.10
C ALA A 30 -0.45 5.22 7.19
N GLN A 31 0.48 4.25 7.17
CA GLN A 31 1.91 4.55 7.21
C GLN A 31 2.37 5.28 5.94
N ALA A 32 1.91 4.87 4.76
CA ALA A 32 2.21 5.57 3.51
C ALA A 32 1.78 7.04 3.55
N ALA A 33 0.60 7.32 4.09
CA ALA A 33 0.10 8.69 4.26
C ALA A 33 0.97 9.50 5.23
N LEU A 34 1.37 8.92 6.36
CA LEU A 34 2.27 9.57 7.33
C LEU A 34 3.64 9.92 6.73
N LEU A 35 4.14 9.07 5.82
CA LEU A 35 5.40 9.29 5.11
C LEU A 35 5.29 10.27 3.94
N GLY A 36 4.07 10.74 3.61
CA GLY A 36 3.81 11.59 2.45
C GLY A 36 3.99 10.87 1.11
N ILE A 37 3.83 9.54 1.10
CA ILE A 37 3.85 8.72 -0.11
C ILE A 37 2.49 8.84 -0.79
N GLU A 38 2.49 9.20 -2.08
CA GLU A 38 1.27 9.49 -2.81
C GLU A 38 0.61 8.25 -3.45
N ALA A 39 1.39 7.18 -3.64
CA ALA A 39 0.91 5.93 -4.23
C ALA A 39 1.61 4.71 -3.62
N LEU A 40 0.84 3.64 -3.44
CA LEU A 40 1.27 2.38 -2.84
C LEU A 40 0.72 1.21 -3.67
N ALA A 41 1.59 0.28 -4.08
CA ALA A 41 1.14 -0.96 -4.71
C ALA A 41 1.09 -2.11 -3.71
N VAL A 42 -0.03 -2.84 -3.69
CA VAL A 42 -0.17 -4.10 -2.95
C VAL A 42 0.02 -5.24 -3.92
N VAL A 43 1.05 -6.06 -3.70
CA VAL A 43 1.53 -7.10 -4.61
C VAL A 43 1.65 -8.41 -3.84
N ASP A 44 0.50 -8.94 -3.44
CA ASP A 44 0.46 -10.14 -2.61
C ASP A 44 0.81 -11.40 -3.42
N ARG A 45 1.55 -12.30 -2.78
CA ARG A 45 2.06 -13.51 -3.44
C ARG A 45 0.90 -14.45 -3.81
N ASN A 46 0.64 -14.56 -5.11
CA ASN A 46 -0.38 -15.44 -5.68
C ASN A 46 -1.80 -15.18 -5.12
N SER A 47 -2.11 -13.94 -4.73
CA SER A 47 -3.39 -13.61 -4.10
C SER A 47 -3.82 -12.18 -4.40
N LEU A 48 -5.13 -11.99 -4.61
CA LEU A 48 -5.80 -10.69 -4.64
C LEU A 48 -6.79 -10.53 -3.48
N ALA A 49 -6.74 -11.42 -2.47
CA ALA A 49 -7.71 -11.47 -1.38
C ALA A 49 -7.79 -10.15 -0.57
N GLY A 50 -6.70 -9.39 -0.54
CA GLY A 50 -6.61 -8.12 0.18
C GLY A 50 -7.08 -6.89 -0.59
N ILE A 51 -7.37 -6.97 -1.90
CA ILE A 51 -7.55 -5.77 -2.74
C ILE A 51 -8.75 -4.93 -2.34
N VAL A 52 -9.87 -5.54 -1.91
CA VAL A 52 -11.04 -4.77 -1.44
C VAL A 52 -10.68 -3.97 -0.18
N ARG A 53 -9.92 -4.55 0.75
CA ARG A 53 -9.44 -3.85 1.94
C ARG A 53 -8.43 -2.76 1.60
N ALA A 54 -7.52 -3.04 0.68
CA ALA A 54 -6.57 -2.04 0.17
C ALA A 54 -7.29 -0.87 -0.51
N HIS A 55 -8.38 -1.14 -1.23
CA HIS A 55 -9.20 -0.10 -1.87
C HIS A 55 -9.88 0.80 -0.85
N GLU A 56 -10.49 0.23 0.19
CA GLU A 56 -11.09 1.03 1.26
C GLU A 56 -10.04 1.82 2.06
N ALA A 57 -8.88 1.22 2.34
CA ALA A 57 -7.78 1.90 3.02
C ALA A 57 -7.23 3.08 2.18
N ALA A 58 -7.07 2.89 0.87
CA ALA A 58 -6.67 3.93 -0.07
C ALA A 58 -7.65 5.12 -0.08
N LYS A 59 -8.95 4.83 -0.08
CA LYS A 59 -9.99 5.88 0.01
C LYS A 59 -9.93 6.63 1.34
N ALA A 60 -9.68 5.92 2.45
CA ALA A 60 -9.61 6.53 3.77
C ALA A 60 -8.39 7.43 3.95
N THR A 61 -7.24 7.10 3.34
CA THR A 61 -5.99 7.84 3.53
C THR A 61 -5.67 8.82 2.40
N GLY A 62 -6.32 8.69 1.25
CA GLY A 62 -6.00 9.46 0.04
C GLY A 62 -4.76 8.99 -0.71
N VAL A 63 -4.08 7.94 -0.22
CA VAL A 63 -2.95 7.32 -0.92
C VAL A 63 -3.48 6.47 -2.07
N ARG A 64 -2.99 6.71 -3.29
CA ARG A 64 -3.45 5.97 -4.47
C ARG A 64 -3.04 4.49 -4.38
N LEU A 65 -4.01 3.59 -4.40
CA LEU A 65 -3.76 2.16 -4.60
C LEU A 65 -3.33 1.89 -6.05
N ILE A 66 -2.27 1.09 -6.20
CA ILE A 66 -1.90 0.40 -7.43
C ILE A 66 -2.11 -1.10 -7.20
N VAL A 67 -2.94 -1.74 -8.02
CA VAL A 67 -3.19 -3.18 -7.93
C VAL A 67 -2.11 -3.91 -8.70
N GLY A 68 -1.49 -4.92 -8.08
CA GLY A 68 -0.53 -5.82 -8.72
C GLY A 68 -0.75 -7.29 -8.39
#